data_AF-A0ABD4JJG3-F1
#
_entry.id   AF-A0ABD4JJG3-F1
#
_cell.length_a   1.000
_cell.length_b   1.000
_cell.length_c   1.000
_cell.angle_alpha   90.00
_cell.angle_beta   90.00
_cell.angle_gamma   90.00
#
_symmetry.space_group_name_H-M   'P 1'
#
loop_
_entity.id
_entity.type
_entity.pdbx_description
1 polymer ?
#
loop_
_entity_poly.entity_id
_entity_poly.type
_entity_poly.pdbx_seq_one_letter_code
_entity_poly.pdbx_strand_id
1 'polypeptide(L)' 'MRNLSVFAAFALLLSGCAQKHIPEPTVIYKEKLTPVKCNAQMPVKPKNDGTFEADKAKMIYYRDCENLLKQCLGIKE' A
#
# COMPACT_ATOMS: atom_id res chain seq x y z
N MET A 1 -30.20 53.03 -25.49
CA MET A 1 -31.04 51.86 -25.17
C MET A 1 -30.57 50.60 -25.90
N ARG A 2 -30.55 50.57 -27.25
CA ARG A 2 -30.14 49.39 -28.06
C ARG A 2 -28.72 48.88 -27.76
N ASN A 3 -27.75 49.78 -27.63
CA ASN A 3 -26.34 49.40 -27.42
C ASN A 3 -26.07 48.88 -25.99
N LEU A 4 -26.82 49.36 -25.00
CA LEU A 4 -26.68 48.93 -23.60
C LEU A 4 -27.18 47.49 -23.41
N SER A 5 -28.25 47.13 -24.12
CA SER A 5 -28.79 45.76 -24.12
C SER A 5 -27.83 44.75 -24.72
N VAL A 6 -27.08 45.15 -25.77
CA VAL A 6 -26.04 44.30 -26.39
C VAL A 6 -24.87 44.07 -25.44
N PHE A 7 -24.40 45.11 -24.74
CA PHE A 7 -23.33 44.99 -23.75
C PHE A 7 -23.73 44.12 -22.55
N ALA A 8 -24.97 44.26 -22.07
CA ALA A 8 -25.49 43.44 -20.97
C ALA A 8 -25.64 41.95 -21.36
N ALA A 9 -26.11 41.67 -22.58
CA ALA A 9 -26.19 40.31 -23.11
C ALA A 9 -24.79 39.67 -23.25
N PHE A 10 -23.80 40.43 -23.68
CA PHE A 10 -22.43 39.96 -23.80
C PHE A 10 -21.81 39.63 -22.44
N ALA A 11 -22.02 40.49 -21.44
CA ALA A 11 -21.53 40.27 -20.07
C ALA A 11 -22.13 38.99 -19.42
N LEU A 12 -23.39 38.68 -19.70
CA LEU A 12 -24.04 37.47 -19.21
C LEU A 12 -23.43 36.18 -19.79
N LEU A 13 -23.04 36.20 -21.08
CA LEU A 13 -22.41 35.06 -21.74
C LEU A 13 -21.01 34.73 -21.18
N LEU A 14 -20.32 35.69 -20.57
CA LEU A 14 -18.97 35.52 -20.01
C LEU A 14 -18.96 35.17 -18.51
N SER A 15 -20.12 35.14 -17.85
CA SER A 15 -20.23 34.85 -16.41
C SER A 15 -19.99 33.38 -16.01
N GLY A 16 -19.91 32.47 -16.99
CA GLY A 16 -19.78 31.02 -16.75
C GLY A 16 -18.41 30.53 -16.25
N CYS A 17 -17.37 31.38 -16.24
CA CYS A 17 -16.01 30.99 -15.84
C CYS A 17 -15.55 31.48 -14.45
N ALA A 18 -16.43 32.09 -13.65
CA ALA A 18 -16.04 32.58 -12.32
C ALA A 18 -15.95 31.48 -11.24
N GLN A 19 -16.61 30.33 -11.44
CA GLN A 19 -16.77 29.33 -10.37
C GLN A 19 -16.23 27.96 -10.77
N LYS A 20 -14.90 27.84 -10.81
CA LYS A 20 -14.24 26.58 -10.46
C LYS A 20 -13.15 26.90 -9.46
N HIS A 21 -13.55 27.19 -8.23
CA HIS A 21 -12.74 26.83 -7.07
C HIS A 21 -12.61 25.30 -7.12
N ILE A 22 -11.66 24.81 -7.90
CA ILE A 22 -11.11 23.48 -7.71
C ILE A 22 -10.31 23.66 -6.42
N PRO A 23 -10.78 23.20 -5.25
CA PRO A 23 -9.91 23.21 -4.08
C PRO A 23 -8.62 22.53 -4.51
N GLU A 24 -7.48 23.18 -4.21
CA GLU A 24 -6.17 22.60 -4.50
C GLU A 24 -6.21 21.12 -4.10
N PRO A 25 -5.79 20.21 -4.99
CA PRO A 25 -5.91 18.79 -4.72
C PRO A 25 -5.25 18.53 -3.37
N THR A 26 -6.03 18.14 -2.38
CA THR A 26 -5.53 17.80 -1.05
C THR A 26 -4.68 16.55 -1.22
N VAL A 27 -3.37 16.75 -1.39
CA VAL A 27 -2.41 15.67 -1.52
C VAL A 27 -2.30 15.00 -0.15
N ILE A 28 -3.11 13.96 0.07
CA ILE A 28 -3.00 13.12 1.26
C ILE A 28 -1.78 12.24 1.08
N TYR A 29 -0.66 12.67 1.64
CA TYR A 29 0.55 11.84 1.72
C TYR A 29 0.25 10.62 2.60
N LYS A 30 0.36 9.43 2.02
CA LYS A 30 0.30 8.18 2.76
C LYS A 30 1.71 7.80 3.20
N GLU A 31 1.88 7.52 4.48
CA GLU A 31 3.12 6.95 4.97
C GLU A 31 3.34 5.57 4.34
N LYS A 32 4.46 5.41 3.65
CA LYS A 32 4.88 4.12 3.11
C LYS A 32 5.78 3.45 4.12
N LEU A 33 5.20 2.55 4.92
CA LEU A 33 5.98 1.72 5.83
C LEU A 33 6.90 0.80 5.02
N THR A 34 8.21 0.98 5.17
CA THR A 34 9.22 0.09 4.59
C THR A 34 9.46 -1.07 5.56
N PRO A 35 9.40 -2.34 5.10
CA PRO A 35 9.66 -3.47 5.97
C PRO A 35 11.11 -3.43 6.46
N VAL A 36 11.30 -3.58 7.77
CA VAL A 36 12.62 -3.76 8.37
C VAL A 36 13.02 -5.23 8.26
N LYS A 37 14.28 -5.48 7.88
CA LYS A 37 14.80 -6.84 7.82
C LYS A 37 14.89 -7.41 9.24
N CYS A 38 14.32 -8.58 9.45
CA CYS A 38 14.54 -9.30 10.70
C CYS A 38 15.97 -9.88 10.73
N ASN A 39 16.63 -9.76 11.88
CA ASN A 39 17.96 -10.35 12.14
C ASN A 39 17.87 -11.85 12.46
N ALA A 40 17.05 -12.60 11.73
CA ALA A 40 16.95 -14.05 11.84
C ALA A 40 17.53 -14.71 10.58
N GLN A 41 18.30 -15.78 10.77
CA GLN A 41 18.75 -16.62 9.67
C GLN A 41 17.74 -17.76 9.49
N MET A 42 17.17 -17.86 8.30
CA MET A 42 16.24 -18.94 7.98
C MET A 42 17.00 -20.27 7.85
N PRO A 43 16.46 -21.38 8.37
CA PRO A 43 17.08 -22.69 8.22
C PRO A 43 17.14 -23.10 6.75
N VAL A 44 18.01 -24.05 6.42
CA VAL A 44 18.12 -24.60 5.06
C VAL A 44 17.01 -25.64 4.86
N LYS A 45 16.26 -25.52 3.77
CA LYS A 45 15.20 -26.47 3.44
C LYS A 45 15.79 -27.87 3.20
N PRO A 46 15.32 -28.90 3.93
CA PRO A 46 15.81 -30.26 3.74
C PRO A 46 15.41 -30.82 2.37
N LYS A 47 16.26 -31.69 1.81
CA LYS A 47 16.00 -32.36 0.54
C LYS A 47 14.84 -33.35 0.70
N ASN A 48 14.00 -33.45 -0.32
CA ASN A 48 12.98 -34.48 -0.40
C ASN A 48 13.53 -35.73 -1.09
N ASP A 49 13.61 -36.86 -0.40
CA ASP A 49 13.94 -38.16 -0.99
C ASP A 49 12.75 -39.14 -1.03
N GLY A 50 11.55 -38.68 -0.64
CA GLY A 50 10.32 -39.50 -0.62
C GLY A 50 10.21 -40.46 0.56
N THR A 51 11.14 -40.42 1.51
CA THR A 51 11.05 -41.21 2.74
C THR A 51 10.25 -40.49 3.81
N PHE A 52 9.70 -41.26 4.76
CA PHE A 52 9.03 -40.72 5.94
C PHE A 52 9.94 -39.77 6.74
N GLU A 53 11.23 -40.09 6.89
CA GLU A 53 12.15 -39.25 7.64
C GLU A 53 12.41 -37.90 6.94
N ALA A 54 12.45 -37.86 5.60
CA ALA A 54 12.56 -36.60 4.88
C ALA A 54 11.29 -35.75 5.00
N ASP A 55 10.11 -36.37 5.01
CA ASP A 55 8.85 -35.66 5.24
C ASP A 55 8.77 -35.11 6.68
N LYS A 56 9.18 -35.89 7.67
CA LYS A 56 9.31 -35.44 9.05
C LYS A 56 10.29 -34.27 9.19
N ALA A 57 11.45 -34.35 8.53
CA ALA A 57 12.43 -33.25 8.52
C ALA A 57 11.85 -31.97 7.90
N LYS A 58 11.01 -32.07 6.85
CA LYS A 58 10.31 -30.91 6.30
C LYS A 58 9.31 -30.31 7.27
N MET A 59 8.56 -31.14 8.00
CA MET A 59 7.59 -30.64 8.98
C MET A 59 8.28 -29.87 10.10
N ILE A 60 9.43 -30.38 10.58
CA ILE A 60 10.29 -29.67 11.54
C ILE A 60 10.77 -28.34 10.95
N TYR A 61 11.28 -28.35 9.72
CA TYR A 61 11.72 -27.14 9.02
C TYR A 61 10.62 -26.06 8.96
N TYR A 62 9.38 -26.42 8.60
CA TYR A 62 8.30 -25.45 8.52
C TYR A 62 7.90 -24.89 9.88
N ARG A 63 7.85 -25.73 10.92
CA ARG A 63 7.61 -25.29 12.29
C ARG A 63 8.69 -24.31 12.75
N ASP A 64 9.95 -24.63 12.52
CA ASP A 64 11.07 -23.79 12.96
C ASP A 64 11.08 -22.43 12.21
N CYS A 65 10.69 -22.42 10.93
CA CYS A 65 10.46 -21.18 10.18
C CYS A 65 9.36 -20.32 10.82
N GLU A 66 8.22 -20.92 11.18
CA GLU A 66 7.11 -20.19 11.81
C GLU A 66 7.52 -19.57 13.15
N ASN A 67 8.25 -20.32 13.97
CA ASN A 67 8.74 -19.85 15.26
C ASN A 67 9.73 -18.68 15.11
N LEU A 68 10.63 -18.73 14.13
CA LEU A 68 11.52 -17.61 13.82
C LEU A 68 10.75 -16.38 13.36
N LEU A 69 9.70 -16.55 12.54
CA LEU A 69 8.85 -15.44 12.12
C LEU A 69 8.11 -14.81 13.30
N LYS A 70 7.59 -15.61 14.25
CA LYS A 70 6.95 -15.10 15.47
C LYS A 70 7.92 -14.27 16.32
N GLN A 71 9.15 -14.75 16.48
CA GLN A 71 10.22 -14.01 17.16
C GLN A 71 10.54 -12.69 16.47
N CYS A 72 10.60 -12.67 15.13
CA CYS A 72 10.80 -11.45 14.35
C CYS A 72 9.69 -10.40 14.56
N LEU A 73 8.47 -10.85 14.80
CA LEU A 73 7.31 -9.99 15.07
C LEU A 73 7.19 -9.61 16.56
N GLY A 74 8.08 -10.10 17.42
CA GLY A 74 8.03 -9.87 18.88
C GLY A 74 6.87 -10.59 19.57
N ILE A 75 6.25 -11.58 18.91
CA ILE A 75 5.17 -12.39 19.47
C ILE A 75 5.84 -13.46 20.35
N LYS A 76 5.60 -13.39 21.65
CA LYS A 76 6.05 -14.42 22.61
C LYS A 76 5.06 -15.59 22.57
N GLU A 77 5.58 -16.81 22.55
CA GLU A 77 4.78 -18.05 22.66
C GLU A 77 4.13 -18.21 24.03
#